data_AF-A0A841VXB3-F1
#
_entry.id   AF-A0A841VXB3-F1
#
_cell.length_a   1.000
_cell.length_b   1.000
_cell.length_c   1.000
_cell.angle_alpha   90.00
_cell.angle_beta   90.00
_cell.angle_gamma   90.00
#
_symmetry.space_group_name_H-M   'P 1'
#
loop_
_entity.id
_entity.type
_entity.pdbx_description
1 polymer ?
#
loop_
_entity_poly.entity_id
_entity_poly.type
_entity_poly.pdbx_seq_one_letter_code
_entity_poly.pdbx_strand_id
1 'polypeptide(L)'
;MSKTLNIDFFKVVIPLDMNLTFGEVLQKVITLPAEQRFKEVRLHHLSVHEANFGWQQTWEGEIVRIRMDNIPTKADLAGKIEDFKLADDEGIGEQSAFIYHPDTNIMLLQSNKHGVSPGNFAQYFELMIGSNASIYIDPVIQLDALQRLENMSKVKNFDISIAALEDMSIFDNSGLEEFAKLTTVYQAPSINIELKVSRKKNSSLPVEKVRNAAKSLLRISNQNQNQVKKIRISGSSDEDDSLFVDLLKDRMRESIQINASKNQRNIPY
;
A
#
# COMPACT_ATOMS: atom_id res chain seq x y z
N MET A 1 -8.50 -18.09 20.94
CA MET A 1 -8.96 -16.70 20.68
C MET A 1 -9.15 -16.57 19.19
N SER A 2 -10.24 -15.96 18.71
CA SER A 2 -10.37 -15.64 17.29
C SER A 2 -9.59 -14.36 16.99
N LYS A 3 -8.83 -14.34 15.90
CA LYS A 3 -8.11 -13.16 15.42
C LYS A 3 -8.54 -12.91 13.97
N THR A 4 -8.78 -11.65 13.64
CA THR A 4 -9.05 -11.22 12.28
C THR A 4 -7.73 -10.87 11.60
N LEU A 5 -7.42 -11.50 10.47
CA LEU A 5 -6.38 -11.07 9.54
C LEU A 5 -7.01 -10.21 8.47
N ASN A 6 -6.41 -9.07 8.17
CA ASN A 6 -6.81 -8.25 7.03
C ASN A 6 -5.78 -8.42 5.93
N ILE A 7 -6.25 -8.60 4.70
CA ILE A 7 -5.42 -8.82 3.52
C ILE A 7 -5.82 -7.78 2.49
N ASP A 8 -4.84 -7.03 1.99
CA ASP A 8 -5.02 -6.12 0.86
C ASP A 8 -4.48 -6.80 -0.43
N PHE A 9 -5.16 -6.57 -1.55
CA PHE A 9 -4.78 -7.12 -2.85
C PHE A 9 -4.10 -6.03 -3.67
N PHE A 10 -2.97 -6.40 -4.28
CA PHE A 10 -2.16 -5.52 -5.10
C PHE A 10 -1.79 -6.20 -6.41
N LYS A 11 -1.64 -5.41 -7.47
CA LYS A 11 -0.95 -5.78 -8.69
C LYS A 11 0.49 -5.32 -8.59
N VAL A 12 1.41 -6.26 -8.73
CA VAL A 12 2.84 -5.97 -8.86
C VAL A 12 3.12 -5.57 -10.30
N VAL A 13 3.71 -4.40 -10.50
CA VAL A 13 4.09 -3.90 -11.82
C VAL A 13 5.60 -3.74 -11.85
N ILE A 14 6.24 -4.53 -12.69
CA ILE A 14 7.66 -4.42 -12.99
C ILE A 14 7.84 -3.73 -14.34
N PRO A 15 8.67 -2.67 -14.41
CA PRO A 15 9.06 -2.05 -15.67
C PRO A 15 9.77 -3.01 -16.63
N LEU A 16 9.47 -2.88 -17.93
CA LEU A 16 10.04 -3.76 -18.97
C LEU A 16 11.57 -3.70 -19.04
N ASP A 17 12.17 -2.56 -18.72
CA ASP A 17 13.62 -2.33 -18.72
C ASP A 17 14.35 -3.08 -17.60
N MET A 18 13.63 -3.58 -16.58
CA MET A 18 14.21 -4.43 -15.53
C MET A 18 14.60 -5.82 -16.06
N ASN A 19 14.04 -6.26 -17.20
CA ASN A 19 14.28 -7.59 -17.80
C ASN A 19 14.16 -8.77 -16.80
N LEU A 20 13.30 -8.63 -15.79
CA LEU A 20 13.02 -9.63 -14.77
C LEU A 20 11.52 -9.64 -14.45
N THR A 21 11.00 -10.81 -14.11
CA THR A 21 9.70 -10.98 -13.46
C THR A 21 9.84 -10.84 -11.95
N PHE A 22 8.72 -10.64 -11.23
CA PHE A 22 8.79 -10.50 -9.78
C PHE A 22 9.11 -11.84 -9.11
N GLY A 23 8.69 -12.96 -9.71
CA GLY A 23 9.09 -14.30 -9.26
C GLY A 23 10.61 -14.51 -9.32
N GLU A 24 11.28 -14.04 -10.38
CA GLU A 24 12.75 -14.09 -10.47
C GLU A 24 13.43 -13.18 -9.45
N VAL A 25 12.84 -12.01 -9.16
CA VAL A 25 13.31 -11.11 -8.09
C VAL A 25 13.21 -11.79 -6.72
N LEU A 26 12.06 -12.40 -6.40
CA LEU A 26 11.87 -13.17 -5.17
C LEU A 26 12.87 -14.32 -5.05
N GLN A 27 13.03 -15.10 -6.13
CA GLN A 27 13.97 -16.22 -6.17
C GLN A 27 15.41 -15.76 -5.91
N LYS A 28 15.85 -14.65 -6.52
CA LYS A 28 17.17 -14.07 -6.27
C LYS A 28 17.34 -13.71 -4.80
N VAL A 29 16.37 -13.00 -4.22
CA VAL A 29 16.43 -12.56 -2.82
C VAL A 29 16.48 -13.73 -1.85
N ILE A 30 15.59 -14.72 -1.99
CA ILE A 30 15.49 -15.82 -1.02
C ILE A 30 16.69 -16.76 -1.05
N THR A 31 17.44 -16.81 -2.16
CA THR A 31 18.68 -17.60 -2.25
C THR A 31 19.88 -16.96 -1.54
N LEU A 32 19.77 -15.70 -1.14
CA LEU A 32 20.82 -15.03 -0.37
C LEU A 32 20.82 -15.54 1.08
N PRO A 33 22.00 -15.63 1.72
CA PRO A 33 22.09 -15.86 3.15
C PRO A 33 21.24 -14.87 3.95
N ALA A 34 20.68 -15.30 5.10
CA ALA A 34 19.75 -14.50 5.89
C ALA A 34 20.32 -13.13 6.28
N GLU A 35 21.60 -13.10 6.64
CA GLU A 35 22.35 -11.90 6.98
C GLU A 35 22.50 -10.90 5.82
N GLN A 36 22.38 -11.35 4.57
CA GLN A 36 22.47 -10.50 3.37
C GLN A 36 21.10 -10.01 2.89
N ARG A 37 20.01 -10.52 3.46
CA ARG A 37 18.63 -10.13 3.10
C ARG A 37 18.17 -8.86 3.79
N PHE A 38 18.94 -8.30 4.71
CA PHE A 38 18.60 -7.04 5.39
C PHE A 38 18.88 -5.81 4.53
N LYS A 39 17.89 -4.90 4.48
CA LYS A 39 18.03 -3.55 3.90
C LYS A 39 17.33 -2.51 4.74
N GLU A 40 17.95 -1.35 4.83
CA GLU A 40 17.29 -0.15 5.33
C GLU A 40 16.48 0.51 4.20
N VAL A 41 15.19 0.71 4.46
CA VAL A 41 14.22 1.34 3.55
C VAL A 41 13.54 2.45 4.32
N ARG A 42 13.84 3.71 4.00
CA ARG A 42 13.23 4.90 4.64
C ARG A 42 13.25 4.81 6.18
N LEU A 43 14.42 4.56 6.76
CA LEU A 43 14.64 4.42 8.21
C LEU A 43 13.97 3.18 8.85
N HIS A 44 13.58 2.19 8.04
CA HIS A 44 13.07 0.91 8.53
C HIS A 44 13.97 -0.22 8.06
N HIS A 45 14.24 -1.17 8.95
CA HIS A 45 15.04 -2.34 8.64
C HIS A 45 14.11 -3.47 8.18
N LEU A 46 14.24 -3.89 6.93
CA LEU A 46 13.38 -4.90 6.31
C LEU A 46 14.20 -6.12 5.90
N SER A 47 13.58 -7.30 5.95
CA SER A 47 14.13 -8.54 5.41
C SER A 47 13.02 -9.52 5.08
N VAL A 48 13.09 -10.16 3.92
CA VAL A 48 12.28 -11.36 3.65
C VAL A 48 12.81 -12.47 4.54
N HIS A 49 11.98 -12.98 5.44
CA HIS A 49 12.35 -14.04 6.38
C HIS A 49 12.30 -15.41 5.72
N GLU A 50 11.22 -15.70 5.01
CA GLU A 50 11.02 -16.91 4.25
C GLU A 50 10.18 -16.65 3.00
N ALA A 51 10.38 -17.44 1.96
CA ALA A 51 9.54 -17.46 0.78
C ALA A 51 9.68 -18.82 0.08
N ASN A 52 8.57 -19.44 -0.28
CA ASN A 52 8.54 -20.73 -0.97
C ASN A 52 7.59 -20.64 -2.17
N PHE A 53 7.97 -21.30 -3.26
CA PHE A 53 7.10 -21.42 -4.43
C PHE A 53 6.47 -22.82 -4.44
N GLY A 54 5.14 -22.91 -4.54
CA GLY A 54 4.50 -24.21 -4.67
C GLY A 54 2.98 -24.23 -4.65
N TRP A 55 2.35 -23.74 -3.57
CA TRP A 55 0.90 -23.84 -3.45
C TRP A 55 0.21 -23.04 -4.56
N GLN A 56 -0.61 -23.71 -5.36
CA GLN A 56 -1.33 -23.11 -6.49
C GLN A 56 -0.45 -22.23 -7.41
N GLN A 57 0.81 -22.64 -7.64
CA GLN A 57 1.77 -21.86 -8.44
C GLN A 57 2.00 -20.44 -7.89
N THR A 58 1.92 -20.27 -6.57
CA THR A 58 2.20 -19.00 -5.89
C THR A 58 3.53 -19.04 -5.14
N TRP A 59 4.07 -17.85 -4.92
CA TRP A 59 5.07 -17.57 -3.90
C TRP A 59 4.37 -17.24 -2.59
N GLU A 60 4.65 -17.97 -1.53
CA GLU A 60 4.16 -17.73 -0.18
C GLU A 60 5.33 -17.35 0.69
N GLY A 61 5.24 -16.26 1.45
CA GLY A 61 6.36 -15.83 2.27
C GLY A 61 6.02 -14.84 3.35
N GLU A 62 7.04 -14.48 4.10
CA GLU A 62 6.96 -13.55 5.20
C GLU A 62 8.06 -12.50 5.08
N ILE A 63 7.67 -11.23 5.21
CA ILE A 63 8.60 -10.12 5.30
C ILE A 63 8.51 -9.50 6.69
N VAL A 64 9.67 -9.17 7.25
CA VAL A 64 9.81 -8.65 8.60
C VAL A 64 10.30 -7.22 8.55
N ARG A 65 9.66 -6.35 9.31
CA ARG A 65 10.21 -5.05 9.69
C ARG A 65 10.75 -5.13 11.11
N ILE A 66 12.03 -4.83 11.31
CA ILE A 66 12.58 -4.68 12.66
C ILE A 66 12.27 -3.25 13.16
N ARG A 67 11.47 -3.19 14.22
CA ARG A 67 11.12 -1.96 14.92
C ARG A 67 12.08 -1.75 16.10
N MET A 68 12.90 -0.72 15.98
CA MET A 68 13.89 -0.32 17.00
C MET A 68 13.37 0.76 17.95
N ASP A 69 12.23 1.38 17.62
CA ASP A 69 11.63 2.50 18.35
C ASP A 69 10.28 2.12 18.98
N ASN A 70 9.85 2.87 20.00
CA ASN A 70 8.53 2.69 20.63
C ASN A 70 8.24 1.22 21.00
N ILE A 71 9.26 0.52 21.50
CA ILE A 71 9.20 -0.89 21.86
C ILE A 71 8.27 -1.03 23.09
N PRO A 72 7.26 -1.92 23.04
CA PRO A 72 6.37 -2.13 24.17
C PRO A 72 7.12 -2.69 25.38
N THR A 73 6.58 -2.54 26.58
CA THR A 73 7.10 -3.22 27.77
C THR A 73 6.49 -4.62 27.90
N LYS A 74 7.21 -5.55 28.55
CA LYS A 74 6.65 -6.85 28.92
C LYS A 74 6.20 -6.83 30.37
N ALA A 75 5.07 -7.50 30.62
CA ALA A 75 4.49 -7.60 31.95
C ALA A 75 4.11 -9.05 32.28
N ASP A 76 4.14 -9.40 33.56
CA ASP A 76 3.64 -10.68 34.05
C ASP A 76 2.32 -10.54 34.84
N LEU A 77 1.70 -11.67 35.15
CA LEU A 77 0.44 -11.72 35.92
C LEU A 77 0.61 -11.32 37.39
N ALA A 78 1.85 -11.19 37.88
CA ALA A 78 2.15 -10.68 39.21
C ALA A 78 2.29 -9.15 39.23
N GLY A 79 2.14 -8.47 38.08
CA GLY A 79 2.21 -7.02 37.95
C GLY A 79 3.62 -6.46 37.77
N LYS A 80 4.63 -7.32 37.55
CA LYS A 80 5.97 -6.85 37.21
C LYS A 80 5.96 -6.33 35.77
N ILE A 81 6.41 -5.10 35.57
CA ILE A 81 6.57 -4.47 34.25
C ILE A 81 8.05 -4.18 34.04
N GLU A 82 8.61 -4.64 32.93
CA GLU A 82 10.01 -4.41 32.57
C GLU A 82 10.18 -4.25 31.06
N ASP A 83 11.24 -3.57 30.65
CA ASP A 83 11.59 -3.44 29.23
C ASP A 83 12.11 -4.78 28.67
N PHE A 84 12.04 -4.93 27.34
CA PHE A 84 12.76 -6.01 26.67
C PHE A 84 14.27 -5.76 26.81
N LYS A 85 15.02 -6.82 27.14
CA LYS A 85 16.49 -6.79 27.09
C LYS A 85 16.91 -7.16 25.68
N LEU A 86 17.17 -6.15 24.86
CA LEU A 86 17.59 -6.27 23.47
C LEU A 86 19.02 -5.70 23.34
N ALA A 87 19.83 -6.28 22.47
CA ALA A 87 21.10 -5.67 22.05
C ALA A 87 20.85 -4.44 21.15
N ASP A 88 21.91 -3.66 20.89
CA ASP A 88 21.82 -2.43 20.08
C ASP A 88 21.36 -2.69 18.63
N ASP A 89 21.56 -3.91 18.14
CA ASP A 89 21.15 -4.39 16.81
C ASP A 89 19.89 -5.25 16.83
N GLU A 90 19.23 -5.39 17.99
CA GLU A 90 18.00 -6.16 18.14
C GLU A 90 16.77 -5.25 18.32
N GLY A 91 15.66 -5.66 17.71
CA GLY A 91 14.38 -4.97 17.79
C GLY A 91 13.20 -5.92 17.74
N ILE A 92 11.99 -5.37 17.72
CA ILE A 92 10.77 -6.16 17.57
C ILE A 92 10.56 -6.49 16.10
N GLY A 93 10.57 -7.78 15.75
CA GLY A 93 10.26 -8.28 14.40
C GLY A 93 8.76 -8.23 14.11
N GLU A 94 8.33 -7.22 13.36
CA GLU A 94 6.94 -7.06 12.92
C GLU A 94 6.75 -7.79 11.60
N GLN A 95 6.08 -8.95 11.67
CA GLN A 95 5.88 -9.86 10.55
C GLN A 95 4.67 -9.44 9.70
N SER A 96 4.80 -9.61 8.38
CA SER A 96 3.74 -9.46 7.38
C SER A 96 3.82 -10.64 6.40
N ALA A 97 2.78 -11.47 6.37
CA ALA A 97 2.65 -12.53 5.37
C ALA A 97 2.28 -11.96 3.99
N PHE A 98 2.76 -12.59 2.93
CA PHE A 98 2.39 -12.28 1.55
C PHE A 98 2.23 -13.55 0.70
N ILE A 99 1.37 -13.46 -0.32
CA ILE A 99 1.24 -14.45 -1.38
C ILE A 99 1.32 -13.71 -2.71
N TYR A 100 2.15 -14.17 -3.63
CA TYR A 100 2.26 -13.60 -4.98
C TYR A 100 2.00 -14.67 -6.04
N HIS A 101 1.08 -14.39 -6.96
CA HIS A 101 0.72 -15.26 -8.08
C HIS A 101 1.35 -14.71 -9.38
N PRO A 102 2.37 -15.37 -9.95
CA PRO A 102 3.12 -14.87 -11.10
C PRO A 102 2.27 -14.59 -12.34
N ASP A 103 1.35 -15.50 -12.70
CA ASP A 103 0.61 -15.39 -13.99
C ASP A 103 -0.34 -14.19 -14.02
N THR A 104 -0.87 -13.79 -12.86
CA THR A 104 -1.78 -12.64 -12.73
C THR A 104 -1.08 -11.38 -12.23
N ASN A 105 0.18 -11.51 -11.79
CA ASN A 105 0.93 -10.49 -11.07
C ASN A 105 0.21 -9.94 -9.84
N ILE A 106 -0.67 -10.73 -9.22
CA ILE A 106 -1.40 -10.31 -8.02
C ILE A 106 -0.64 -10.76 -6.78
N MET A 107 -0.48 -9.83 -5.85
CA MET A 107 0.05 -10.05 -4.52
C MET A 107 -1.01 -9.75 -3.47
N LEU A 108 -1.19 -10.68 -2.55
CA LEU A 108 -1.91 -10.49 -1.30
C LEU A 108 -0.86 -10.11 -0.26
N LEU A 109 -1.08 -9.02 0.46
CA LEU A 109 -0.21 -8.60 1.56
C LEU A 109 -1.07 -8.40 2.81
N GLN A 110 -0.65 -9.04 3.89
CA GLN A 110 -1.31 -8.90 5.18
C GLN A 110 -1.10 -7.49 5.74
N SER A 111 -2.20 -6.81 6.06
CA SER A 111 -2.16 -5.50 6.69
C SER A 111 -1.77 -5.63 8.16
N ASN A 112 -0.59 -5.12 8.52
CA ASN A 112 -0.14 -4.99 9.91
C ASN A 112 0.23 -3.53 10.18
N LYS A 113 -0.32 -2.93 11.25
CA LYS A 113 -0.07 -1.52 11.64
C LYS A 113 1.42 -1.21 11.77
N HIS A 114 2.20 -2.14 12.29
CA HIS A 114 3.64 -1.99 12.49
C HIS A 114 4.48 -2.75 11.45
N GLY A 115 3.83 -3.51 10.56
CA GLY A 115 4.51 -4.30 9.54
C GLY A 115 5.01 -3.48 8.36
N VAL A 116 5.25 -4.17 7.25
CA VAL A 116 5.78 -3.58 6.03
C VAL A 116 4.66 -2.97 5.20
N SER A 117 4.83 -1.70 4.80
CA SER A 117 3.91 -1.04 3.87
C SER A 117 4.14 -1.52 2.42
N PRO A 118 3.13 -1.46 1.53
CA PRO A 118 3.29 -1.81 0.12
C PRO A 118 4.44 -1.07 -0.59
N GLY A 119 4.60 0.23 -0.32
CA GLY A 119 5.71 1.03 -0.88
C GLY A 119 7.08 0.58 -0.39
N ASN A 120 7.23 0.31 0.92
CA ASN A 120 8.50 -0.17 1.46
C ASN A 120 8.81 -1.60 0.99
N PHE A 121 7.77 -2.43 0.79
CA PHE A 121 7.91 -3.74 0.18
C PHE A 121 8.53 -3.63 -1.22
N ALA A 122 7.98 -2.76 -2.08
CA ALA A 122 8.50 -2.54 -3.43
C ALA A 122 9.97 -2.07 -3.40
N GLN A 123 10.24 -1.02 -2.61
CA GLN A 123 11.56 -0.41 -2.51
C GLN A 123 12.61 -1.37 -1.93
N TYR A 124 12.22 -2.24 -1.01
CA TYR A 124 13.09 -3.30 -0.52
C TYR A 124 13.62 -4.17 -1.66
N PHE A 125 12.75 -4.65 -2.55
CA PHE A 125 13.16 -5.50 -3.66
C PHE A 125 14.00 -4.76 -4.70
N GLU A 126 13.70 -3.49 -4.99
CA GLU A 126 14.53 -2.62 -5.84
C GLU A 126 15.97 -2.54 -5.33
N LEU A 127 16.13 -2.28 -4.03
CA LEU A 127 17.44 -2.18 -3.38
C LEU A 127 18.17 -3.52 -3.33
N MET A 128 17.45 -4.63 -3.15
CA MET A 128 18.03 -5.96 -3.13
C MET A 128 18.63 -6.37 -4.48
N ILE A 129 18.02 -5.94 -5.59
CA ILE A 129 18.52 -6.24 -6.94
C ILE A 129 19.40 -5.13 -7.53
N GLY A 130 19.61 -4.04 -6.79
CA GLY A 130 20.40 -2.88 -7.25
C GLY A 130 19.79 -2.18 -8.47
N SER A 131 18.46 -2.19 -8.61
CA SER A 131 17.76 -1.58 -9.73
C SER A 131 17.49 -0.10 -9.49
N ASN A 132 17.67 0.72 -10.53
CA ASN A 132 17.21 2.11 -10.55
C ASN A 132 15.77 2.25 -11.07
N ALA A 133 15.22 1.19 -11.66
CA ALA A 133 13.82 1.13 -12.09
C ALA A 133 12.93 0.80 -10.88
N SER A 134 11.80 1.49 -10.77
CA SER A 134 10.85 1.34 -9.65
C SER A 134 9.86 0.19 -9.89
N ILE A 135 9.71 -0.67 -8.89
CA ILE A 135 8.63 -1.64 -8.76
C ILE A 135 7.42 -0.92 -8.19
N TYR A 136 6.23 -1.17 -8.74
CA TYR A 136 5.00 -0.57 -8.25
C TYR A 136 4.06 -1.63 -7.68
N ILE A 137 3.42 -1.29 -6.56
CA ILE A 137 2.46 -2.14 -5.86
C ILE A 137 1.13 -1.39 -5.90
N ASP A 138 0.40 -1.60 -6.99
CA ASP A 138 -0.83 -0.89 -7.29
C ASP A 138 -2.01 -1.63 -6.64
N PRO A 139 -2.92 -0.96 -5.93
CA PRO A 139 -4.03 -1.64 -5.27
C PRO A 139 -5.01 -2.16 -6.32
N VAL A 140 -5.52 -3.37 -6.11
CA VAL A 140 -6.60 -3.92 -6.94
C VAL A 140 -7.90 -3.25 -6.50
N ILE A 141 -8.59 -2.59 -7.43
CA ILE A 141 -9.91 -1.98 -7.16
C ILE A 141 -11.00 -3.04 -7.35
N GLN A 142 -12.03 -3.00 -6.50
CA GLN A 142 -13.17 -3.91 -6.61
C GLN A 142 -13.87 -3.75 -7.97
N LEU A 143 -14.35 -4.86 -8.53
CA LEU A 143 -14.91 -4.90 -9.88
C LEU A 143 -16.12 -3.97 -10.02
N ASP A 144 -17.01 -3.93 -9.03
CA ASP A 144 -18.19 -3.07 -9.01
C ASP A 144 -17.81 -1.58 -8.97
N ALA A 145 -16.77 -1.22 -8.24
CA ALA A 145 -16.25 0.14 -8.20
C ALA A 145 -15.60 0.56 -9.52
N LEU A 146 -14.86 -0.35 -10.18
CA LEU A 146 -14.36 -0.14 -11.53
C LEU A 146 -15.50 0.04 -12.53
N GLN A 147 -16.53 -0.80 -12.47
CA GLN A 147 -17.72 -0.66 -13.32
C GLN A 147 -18.42 0.68 -13.11
N ARG A 148 -18.60 1.13 -11.85
CA ARG A 148 -19.14 2.47 -11.55
C ARG A 148 -18.28 3.58 -12.14
N LEU A 149 -16.95 3.46 -12.07
CA LEU A 149 -16.03 4.46 -12.62
C LEU A 149 -16.06 4.49 -14.15
N GLU A 150 -16.11 3.33 -14.80
CA GLU A 150 -16.17 3.19 -16.27
C GLU A 150 -17.51 3.65 -16.85
N ASN A 151 -18.62 3.33 -16.18
CA ASN A 151 -19.97 3.74 -16.60
C ASN A 151 -20.24 5.23 -16.38
N MET A 152 -19.40 5.94 -15.61
CA MET A 152 -19.59 7.36 -15.32
C MET A 152 -19.30 8.24 -16.54
N SER A 153 -20.35 8.60 -17.28
CA SER A 153 -20.27 9.47 -18.47
C SER A 153 -20.20 10.96 -18.14
N LYS A 154 -20.65 11.36 -16.93
CA LYS A 154 -20.58 12.74 -16.43
C LYS A 154 -19.99 12.76 -15.04
N VAL A 155 -18.85 13.41 -14.85
CA VAL A 155 -18.23 13.65 -13.54
C VAL A 155 -18.72 14.97 -12.97
N LYS A 156 -19.37 14.92 -11.81
CA LYS A 156 -19.94 16.09 -11.11
C LYS A 156 -19.01 16.63 -10.02
N ASN A 157 -18.29 15.74 -9.33
CA ASN A 157 -17.38 16.09 -8.24
C ASN A 157 -16.11 15.24 -8.28
N PHE A 158 -14.97 15.86 -7.98
CA PHE A 158 -13.71 15.18 -7.69
C PHE A 158 -13.12 15.76 -6.40
N ASP A 159 -13.09 14.96 -5.34
CA ASP A 159 -12.70 15.34 -3.96
C ASP A 159 -11.44 14.55 -3.54
N ILE A 160 -10.36 15.28 -3.35
CA ILE A 160 -9.03 14.77 -3.00
C ILE A 160 -8.63 15.33 -1.64
N SER A 161 -8.06 14.48 -0.79
CA SER A 161 -7.47 14.88 0.49
C SER A 161 -6.09 14.31 0.62
N ILE A 162 -5.14 15.17 0.98
CA ILE A 162 -3.73 14.81 1.13
C ILE A 162 -3.21 15.40 2.44
N ALA A 163 -2.45 14.60 3.19
CA ALA A 163 -1.78 15.00 4.42
C ALA A 163 -0.28 14.70 4.36
N ALA A 164 0.49 15.33 5.25
CA ALA A 164 1.93 15.08 5.45
C ALA A 164 2.75 15.31 4.17
N LEU A 165 2.58 16.50 3.59
CA LEU A 165 3.22 17.00 2.37
C LEU A 165 4.68 17.44 2.60
N GLU A 166 5.49 16.57 3.21
CA GLU A 166 6.91 16.86 3.48
C GLU A 166 7.74 16.80 2.19
N ASP A 167 7.32 15.99 1.22
CA ASP A 167 7.91 15.90 -0.11
C ASP A 167 6.85 16.14 -1.19
N MET A 168 7.10 17.16 -2.01
CA MET A 168 6.18 17.65 -3.04
C MET A 168 6.45 17.07 -4.42
N SER A 169 7.62 16.44 -4.60
CA SER A 169 7.98 15.75 -5.85
C SER A 169 7.06 14.57 -6.14
N ILE A 170 6.35 14.08 -5.11
CA ILE A 170 5.35 13.01 -5.23
C ILE A 170 4.18 13.39 -6.16
N PHE A 171 3.96 14.68 -6.43
CA PHE A 171 2.90 15.15 -7.34
C PHE A 171 3.36 15.29 -8.78
N ASP A 172 4.63 15.06 -9.08
CA ASP A 172 5.16 15.25 -10.42
C ASP A 172 4.42 14.34 -11.43
N ASN A 173 3.85 14.95 -12.46
CA ASN A 173 3.02 14.33 -13.50
C ASN A 173 1.65 13.81 -13.02
N SER A 174 1.15 14.29 -11.88
CA SER A 174 -0.21 14.00 -11.39
C SER A 174 -1.27 14.98 -11.90
N GLY A 175 -0.85 16.13 -12.44
CA GLY A 175 -1.75 17.23 -12.80
C GLY A 175 -2.21 18.06 -11.58
N LEU A 176 -1.61 17.84 -10.41
CA LEU A 176 -1.91 18.52 -9.14
C LEU A 176 -0.69 19.28 -8.58
N GLU A 177 0.36 19.45 -9.38
CA GLU A 177 1.63 20.07 -9.01
C GLU A 177 1.43 21.50 -8.50
N GLU A 178 0.49 22.24 -9.11
CA GLU A 178 0.14 23.60 -8.70
C GLU A 178 -0.50 23.65 -7.31
N PHE A 179 -1.35 22.69 -6.98
CA PHE A 179 -1.97 22.61 -5.65
C PHE A 179 -0.97 22.21 -4.58
N ALA A 180 0.01 21.38 -4.93
CA ALA A 180 1.12 21.05 -4.06
C ALA A 180 1.84 22.37 -3.67
N LYS A 181 2.24 23.21 -4.63
CA LYS A 181 2.94 24.48 -4.32
C LYS A 181 2.20 25.37 -3.30
N LEU A 182 0.87 25.38 -3.29
CA LEU A 182 0.09 26.14 -2.31
C LEU A 182 0.37 25.72 -0.87
N THR A 183 0.59 24.43 -0.61
CA THR A 183 0.83 23.96 0.76
C THR A 183 2.20 24.39 1.25
N THR A 184 3.20 24.48 0.36
CA THR A 184 4.51 25.07 0.68
C THR A 184 4.37 26.57 0.98
N VAL A 185 3.65 27.31 0.14
CA VAL A 185 3.45 28.77 0.32
C VAL A 185 2.78 29.09 1.65
N TYR A 186 1.76 28.33 2.02
CA TYR A 186 0.99 28.56 3.24
C TYR A 186 1.45 27.72 4.44
N GLN A 187 2.54 26.96 4.31
CA GLN A 187 3.04 26.03 5.33
C GLN A 187 1.94 25.09 5.86
N ALA A 188 1.04 24.67 4.97
CA ALA A 188 -0.12 23.87 5.33
C ALA A 188 0.26 22.38 5.43
N PRO A 189 -0.01 21.69 6.55
CA PRO A 189 0.34 20.27 6.73
C PRO A 189 -0.56 19.31 5.91
N SER A 190 -1.64 19.82 5.34
CA SER A 190 -2.60 19.06 4.53
C SER A 190 -3.36 19.97 3.57
N ILE A 191 -3.88 19.40 2.49
CA ILE A 191 -4.76 20.10 1.54
C ILE A 191 -5.96 19.22 1.18
N ASN A 192 -7.12 19.86 1.06
CA ASN A 192 -8.32 19.28 0.49
C ASN A 192 -8.65 20.04 -0.79
N ILE A 193 -8.78 19.32 -1.90
CA ILE A 193 -9.06 19.87 -3.23
C ILE A 193 -10.41 19.32 -3.66
N GLU A 194 -11.36 20.21 -3.94
CA GLU A 194 -12.69 19.83 -4.40
C GLU A 194 -13.00 20.54 -5.72
N LEU A 195 -13.11 19.76 -6.80
CA LEU A 195 -13.49 20.26 -8.12
C LEU A 195 -14.94 19.87 -8.38
N LYS A 196 -15.81 20.88 -8.57
CA LYS A 196 -17.25 20.70 -8.77
C LYS A 196 -17.74 21.40 -10.02
N VAL A 197 -18.69 20.78 -10.71
CA VAL A 197 -19.45 21.46 -11.76
C VAL A 197 -20.62 22.25 -11.17
N SER A 198 -20.88 23.43 -11.76
CA SER A 198 -22.05 24.24 -11.43
C SER A 198 -23.36 23.53 -11.83
N ARG A 199 -24.52 24.00 -11.34
CA ARG A 199 -25.85 23.40 -11.62
C ARG A 199 -26.32 23.48 -13.09
N LYS A 200 -25.47 23.83 -14.05
CA LYS A 200 -25.82 23.87 -15.47
C LYS A 200 -26.10 22.45 -15.98
N LYS A 201 -27.22 22.29 -16.70
CA LYS A 201 -27.60 21.03 -17.35
C LYS A 201 -26.47 20.57 -18.28
N ASN A 202 -26.12 19.28 -18.22
CA ASN A 202 -25.04 18.65 -18.99
C ASN A 202 -23.61 19.16 -18.73
N SER A 203 -23.35 19.83 -17.60
CA SER A 203 -21.97 20.11 -17.20
C SER A 203 -21.29 18.85 -16.65
N SER A 204 -20.01 18.69 -16.98
CA SER A 204 -19.15 17.59 -16.50
C SER A 204 -17.72 18.10 -16.39
N LEU A 205 -16.97 17.61 -15.40
CA LEU A 205 -15.51 17.66 -15.46
C LEU A 205 -15.04 16.77 -16.62
N PRO A 206 -13.86 17.05 -17.21
CA PRO A 206 -13.30 16.18 -18.23
C PRO A 206 -13.02 14.78 -17.65
N VAL A 207 -13.85 13.81 -18.03
CA VAL A 207 -13.89 12.46 -17.43
C VAL A 207 -12.52 11.79 -17.46
N GLU A 208 -11.87 11.77 -18.62
CA GLU A 208 -10.55 11.14 -18.79
C GLU A 208 -9.44 11.82 -17.96
N LYS A 209 -9.49 13.14 -17.79
CA LYS A 209 -8.52 13.84 -16.93
C LYS A 209 -8.70 13.47 -15.46
N VAL A 210 -9.94 13.38 -15.00
CA VAL A 210 -10.25 12.95 -13.62
C VAL A 210 -9.82 11.50 -13.39
N ARG A 211 -10.12 10.59 -14.33
CA ARG A 211 -9.70 9.19 -14.25
C ARG A 211 -8.18 9.04 -14.18
N ASN A 212 -7.44 9.77 -15.03
CA ASN A 212 -5.98 9.72 -15.04
C ASN A 212 -5.39 10.29 -13.73
N ALA A 213 -5.87 11.45 -13.27
CA ALA A 213 -5.42 12.02 -11.99
C ALA A 213 -5.70 11.08 -10.81
N ALA A 214 -6.88 10.44 -10.81
CA ALA A 214 -7.27 9.49 -9.76
C ALA A 214 -6.40 8.23 -9.76
N LYS A 215 -6.05 7.69 -10.93
CA LYS A 215 -5.10 6.58 -11.08
C LYS A 215 -3.70 6.96 -10.57
N SER A 216 -3.19 8.14 -10.95
CA SER A 216 -1.90 8.64 -10.47
C SER A 216 -1.88 8.81 -8.95
N LEU A 217 -2.90 9.43 -8.36
CA LEU A 217 -3.04 9.59 -6.91
C LEU A 217 -3.12 8.25 -6.17
N LEU A 218 -3.82 7.27 -6.73
CA LEU A 218 -3.94 5.94 -6.15
C LEU A 218 -2.58 5.25 -6.09
N ARG A 219 -1.76 5.37 -7.13
CA ARG A 219 -0.38 4.88 -7.16
C ARG A 219 0.48 5.58 -6.10
N ILE A 220 0.45 6.92 -6.05
CA ILE A 220 1.17 7.72 -5.06
C ILE A 220 0.80 7.30 -3.62
N SER A 221 -0.49 7.05 -3.37
CA SER A 221 -0.99 6.67 -2.05
C SER A 221 -0.32 5.41 -1.48
N ASN A 222 0.04 4.44 -2.33
CA ASN A 222 0.64 3.18 -1.90
C ASN A 222 2.17 3.23 -1.83
N GLN A 223 2.80 4.11 -2.62
CA GLN A 223 4.24 4.29 -2.59
C GLN A 223 4.71 5.16 -1.41
N ASN A 224 3.95 6.19 -1.03
CA ASN A 224 4.41 7.23 -0.10
C ASN A 224 3.58 7.29 1.18
N GLN A 225 3.75 6.28 2.04
CA GLN A 225 3.28 6.24 3.44
C GLN A 225 1.81 6.69 3.66
N ASN A 226 0.91 6.42 2.69
CA ASN A 226 -0.51 6.82 2.76
C ASN A 226 -0.74 8.33 2.90
N GLN A 227 0.07 9.20 2.30
CA GLN A 227 -0.14 10.66 2.32
C GLN A 227 -1.47 11.07 1.70
N VAL A 228 -1.91 10.38 0.64
CA VAL A 228 -3.25 10.58 0.07
C VAL A 228 -4.29 9.91 0.97
N LYS A 229 -5.20 10.70 1.52
CA LYS A 229 -6.24 10.27 2.48
C LYS A 229 -7.61 10.06 1.85
N LYS A 230 -7.84 10.64 0.67
CA LYS A 230 -9.12 10.54 -0.03
C LYS A 230 -8.94 10.72 -1.54
N ILE A 231 -9.60 9.88 -2.32
CA ILE A 231 -9.75 10.02 -3.77
C ILE A 231 -11.20 9.64 -4.12
N ARG A 232 -12.09 10.64 -4.18
CA ARG A 232 -13.52 10.42 -4.43
C ARG A 232 -13.97 11.04 -5.73
N ILE A 233 -14.72 10.28 -6.50
CA ILE A 233 -15.32 10.73 -7.74
C ILE A 233 -16.82 10.48 -7.63
N SER A 234 -17.63 11.50 -7.93
CA SER A 234 -19.07 11.32 -8.08
C SER A 234 -19.59 11.92 -9.38
N GLY A 235 -20.66 11.34 -9.90
CA GLY A 235 -21.13 11.63 -11.24
C GLY A 235 -22.44 10.93 -11.55
N SER A 236 -22.70 10.74 -12.84
CA SER A 236 -23.86 10.04 -13.36
C SER A 236 -23.52 9.36 -14.69
N SER A 237 -24.34 8.40 -15.08
CA SER A 237 -24.43 7.83 -16.43
C SER A 237 -25.76 8.23 -17.06
N ASP A 238 -26.10 7.61 -18.19
CA ASP A 238 -27.44 7.76 -18.79
C ASP A 238 -28.50 6.91 -18.08
N GLU A 239 -28.07 5.92 -17.29
CA GLU A 239 -28.95 4.99 -16.55
C GLU A 239 -29.01 5.30 -15.04
N ASP A 240 -27.96 5.90 -14.48
CA ASP A 240 -27.85 6.19 -13.04
C ASP A 240 -27.45 7.65 -12.80
N ASP A 241 -28.32 8.39 -12.12
CA ASP A 241 -28.11 9.82 -11.80
C ASP A 241 -27.07 10.06 -10.70
N SER A 242 -26.63 9.01 -9.99
CA SER A 242 -25.78 9.11 -8.80
C SER A 242 -24.78 7.95 -8.69
N LEU A 243 -23.69 8.03 -9.45
CA LEU A 243 -22.53 7.16 -9.31
C LEU A 243 -21.51 7.75 -8.33
N PHE A 244 -20.90 6.90 -7.51
CA PHE A 244 -19.88 7.27 -6.54
C PHE A 244 -18.80 6.19 -6.43
N VAL A 245 -17.54 6.63 -6.33
CA VAL A 245 -16.38 5.76 -6.09
C VAL A 245 -15.41 6.45 -5.13
N ASP A 246 -14.90 5.72 -4.14
CA ASP A 246 -13.81 6.13 -3.25
C ASP A 246 -12.64 5.15 -3.43
N LEU A 247 -11.65 5.50 -4.27
CA LEU A 247 -10.62 4.55 -4.72
C LEU A 247 -9.70 4.03 -3.60
N LEU A 248 -9.65 4.70 -2.44
CA LEU A 248 -8.87 4.20 -1.30
C LEU A 248 -9.67 3.20 -0.46
N LYS A 249 -11.00 3.30 -0.48
CA LYS A 249 -11.92 2.41 0.25
C LYS A 249 -12.41 1.25 -0.59
N ASP A 250 -12.72 1.49 -1.86
CA ASP A 250 -13.21 0.51 -2.84
C ASP A 250 -12.09 -0.38 -3.40
N ARG A 251 -11.01 -0.55 -2.63
CA ARG A 251 -9.94 -1.49 -2.96
C ARG A 251 -10.29 -2.88 -2.45
N MET A 252 -9.87 -3.90 -3.17
CA MET A 252 -10.11 -5.28 -2.81
C MET A 252 -9.34 -5.63 -1.53
N ARG A 253 -10.10 -6.03 -0.51
CA ARG A 253 -9.61 -6.47 0.80
C ARG A 253 -10.42 -7.65 1.27
N GLU A 254 -9.76 -8.57 1.97
CA GLU A 254 -10.41 -9.69 2.62
C GLU A 254 -10.08 -9.71 4.11
N SER A 255 -11.02 -10.21 4.92
CA SER A 255 -10.83 -10.41 6.35
C SER A 255 -11.01 -11.89 6.70
N ILE A 256 -9.95 -12.55 7.15
CA ILE A 256 -9.97 -13.98 7.49
C ILE A 256 -10.02 -14.13 9.01
N GLN A 257 -10.94 -14.95 9.52
CA GLN A 257 -10.98 -15.33 10.93
C GLN A 257 -10.11 -16.57 11.15
N ILE A 258 -9.08 -16.42 11.97
CA ILE A 258 -8.23 -17.53 12.39
C ILE A 258 -8.45 -17.88 13.86
N ASN A 259 -8.50 -19.17 14.16
CA ASN A 259 -8.63 -19.68 15.52
C ASN A 259 -7.24 -20.00 16.08
N ALA A 260 -6.74 -19.12 16.95
CA ALA A 260 -5.47 -19.32 17.63
C ALA A 260 -5.61 -20.32 18.79
N SER A 261 -4.73 -21.32 18.83
CA SER A 261 -4.59 -22.20 19.99
C SER A 261 -4.03 -21.43 21.21
N LYS A 262 -4.43 -21.80 22.44
CA LYS A 262 -4.01 -21.08 23.66
C LYS A 262 -2.50 -21.05 23.89
N ASN A 263 -1.76 -21.98 23.30
CA ASN A 263 -0.30 -22.12 23.47
C ASN A 263 0.49 -21.37 22.39
N GLN A 264 -0.15 -20.93 21.32
CA GLN A 264 0.48 -20.22 20.22
C GLN A 264 0.27 -18.71 20.42
N ARG A 265 1.14 -18.10 21.23
CA ARG A 265 1.10 -16.66 21.55
C ARG A 265 1.61 -15.80 20.39
N ASN A 266 2.58 -16.32 19.66
CA ASN A 266 2.96 -15.82 18.36
C ASN A 266 2.37 -16.77 17.32
N ILE A 267 1.35 -16.32 16.61
CA ILE A 267 0.97 -16.94 15.35
C ILE A 267 1.84 -16.19 14.35
N PRO A 268 2.97 -16.77 13.85
CA PRO A 268 3.53 -16.28 12.60
C PRO A 268 2.36 -16.32 11.61
N TYR A 269 2.02 -15.14 11.13
CA TYR A 269 0.67 -14.79 10.69
C TYR A 269 0.13 -15.68 9.59
#